data_AF-A0A7V8BLD7-F1
#
_entry.id   AF-A0A7V8BLD7-F1
#
_cell.length_a   1.000
_cell.length_b   1.000
_cell.length_c   1.000
_cell.angle_alpha   90.00
_cell.angle_beta   90.00
_cell.angle_gamma   90.00
#
_symmetry.space_group_name_H-M   'P 1'
#
loop_
_entity.id
_entity.type
_entity.pdbx_description
1 polymer ?
#
loop_
_entity_poly.entity_id
_entity_poly.type
_entity_poly.pdbx_seq_one_letter_code
_entity_poly.pdbx_strand_id
1 'polypeptide(L)'
;MLQRNMAAGADRLQLSLDDVLGGLQLARRNGDLGRLALLAFCEVRRWARQAGEAELAQHSLELVTEQPQTTRAEFLRRVDELIDELQRVRARLLQPHESSGF
;
A
#
# COMPACT_ATOMS: atom_id res chain seq x y z
N MET A 1 -17.84 -14.41 -20.23
CA MET A 1 -17.85 -14.51 -18.74
C MET A 1 -16.55 -14.09 -18.04
N LEU A 2 -15.42 -13.91 -18.73
CA LEU A 2 -14.13 -13.58 -18.07
C LEU A 2 -14.00 -12.12 -17.59
N GLN A 3 -14.63 -11.16 -18.28
CA GLN A 3 -14.50 -9.73 -17.97
C GLN A 3 -15.10 -9.34 -16.60
N ARG A 4 -16.20 -9.98 -16.19
CA ARG A 4 -16.83 -9.72 -14.88
C ARG A 4 -15.98 -10.18 -13.69
N ASN A 5 -15.24 -11.30 -13.83
CA ASN A 5 -14.35 -11.78 -12.78
C ASN A 5 -13.11 -10.88 -12.62
N MET A 6 -12.59 -10.32 -13.72
CA MET A 6 -11.45 -9.38 -13.64
C MET A 6 -11.85 -8.05 -12.98
N ALA A 7 -13.02 -7.50 -13.32
CA ALA A 7 -13.54 -6.29 -12.66
C ALA A 7 -13.76 -6.50 -11.16
N ALA A 8 -14.39 -7.62 -10.77
CA ALA A 8 -14.58 -7.96 -9.36
C ALA A 8 -13.26 -8.18 -8.60
N GLY A 9 -12.22 -8.68 -9.29
CA GLY A 9 -10.87 -8.81 -8.73
C GLY A 9 -10.19 -7.45 -8.50
N ALA A 10 -10.30 -6.53 -9.46
CA ALA A 10 -9.77 -5.18 -9.35
C ALA A 10 -10.47 -4.37 -8.25
N ASP A 11 -11.81 -4.44 -8.18
CA ASP A 11 -12.60 -3.79 -7.13
C ASP A 11 -12.20 -4.29 -5.74
N ARG A 12 -11.99 -5.61 -5.60
CA ARG A 12 -11.57 -6.21 -4.33
C ARG A 12 -10.14 -5.81 -3.94
N LEU A 13 -9.26 -5.67 -4.93
CA LEU A 13 -7.89 -5.21 -4.71
C LEU A 13 -7.84 -3.73 -4.29
N GLN A 14 -8.73 -2.92 -4.87
CA GLN A 14 -8.86 -1.51 -4.52
C GLN A 14 -9.46 -1.35 -3.12
N LEU A 15 -10.50 -2.09 -2.77
CA LEU A 15 -11.09 -2.07 -1.43
C LEU A 15 -10.07 -2.48 -0.36
N SER A 16 -9.29 -3.53 -0.62
CA SER A 16 -8.24 -3.95 0.33
C SER A 16 -7.10 -2.93 0.42
N LEU A 17 -6.79 -2.19 -0.64
CA LEU A 17 -5.84 -1.08 -0.59
C LEU A 17 -6.37 0.06 0.28
N ASP A 18 -7.65 0.40 0.15
CA ASP A 18 -8.31 1.44 0.93
C ASP A 18 -8.31 1.10 2.43
N ASP A 19 -8.53 -0.17 2.79
CA ASP A 19 -8.44 -0.65 4.16
C ASP A 19 -7.01 -0.51 4.74
N VAL A 20 -5.99 -0.87 3.97
CA VAL A 20 -4.58 -0.73 4.38
C VAL A 20 -4.19 0.73 4.55
N LEU A 21 -4.54 1.59 3.59
CA LEU A 21 -4.32 3.03 3.64
C LEU A 21 -5.01 3.67 4.85
N GLY A 22 -6.28 3.33 5.09
CA GLY A 22 -7.03 3.81 6.24
C GLY A 22 -6.39 3.39 7.57
N GLY A 23 -5.94 2.14 7.66
CA GLY A 23 -5.22 1.63 8.82
C GLY A 23 -3.92 2.39 9.09
N LEU A 24 -3.11 2.62 8.05
CA LEU A 24 -1.85 3.37 8.15
C LEU A 24 -2.09 4.82 8.58
N GLN A 25 -3.04 5.51 7.96
CA GLN A 25 -3.37 6.89 8.29
C GLN A 25 -3.88 7.05 9.72
N LEU A 26 -4.73 6.13 10.19
CA LEU A 26 -5.23 6.14 11.57
C LEU A 26 -4.09 5.92 12.57
N ALA A 27 -3.26 4.90 12.35
CA ALA A 27 -2.11 4.62 13.21
C ALA A 27 -1.11 5.79 13.21
N ARG A 28 -0.91 6.44 12.05
CA ARG A 28 -0.05 7.61 11.88
C ARG A 28 -0.55 8.82 12.66
N ARG A 29 -1.86 9.09 12.65
CA ARG A 29 -2.49 10.17 13.43
C ARG A 29 -2.37 9.93 14.94
N ASN A 30 -2.49 8.68 15.37
CA ASN A 30 -2.41 8.30 16.77
C ASN A 30 -0.97 8.14 17.27
N GLY A 31 0.02 8.15 16.36
CA GLY A 31 1.43 7.94 16.70
C GLY A 31 1.74 6.51 17.15
N ASP A 32 0.92 5.53 16.76
CA ASP A 32 1.06 4.12 17.12
C ASP A 32 2.14 3.45 16.27
N LEU A 33 3.38 3.50 16.77
CA LEU A 33 4.56 3.01 16.05
C LEU A 33 4.53 1.49 15.82
N GLY A 34 4.06 0.74 16.81
CA GLY A 34 3.98 -0.72 16.71
C GLY A 34 2.98 -1.15 15.63
N ARG A 35 1.81 -0.50 15.58
CA ARG A 35 0.83 -0.77 14.53
C ARG A 35 1.29 -0.28 13.16
N LEU A 36 1.99 0.84 13.07
CA LEU A 36 2.59 1.30 11.82
C LEU A 36 3.59 0.28 11.27
N ALA A 37 4.49 -0.26 12.10
CA ALA A 37 5.46 -1.25 11.67
C ALA A 37 4.77 -2.55 11.19
N LEU A 38 3.75 -3.01 11.93
CA LEU A 38 2.97 -4.18 11.54
C LEU A 38 2.26 -3.98 10.19
N LEU A 39 1.57 -2.85 10.01
CA LEU A 39 0.85 -2.55 8.77
C LEU A 39 1.79 -2.38 7.59
N ALA A 40 2.88 -1.63 7.75
CA ALA A 40 3.87 -1.39 6.71
C ALA A 40 4.59 -2.68 6.27
N PHE A 41 4.87 -3.60 7.20
CA PHE A 41 5.52 -4.85 6.85
C PHE A 41 4.56 -5.94 6.38
N CYS A 42 3.53 -6.26 7.18
CA CYS A 42 2.70 -7.43 6.92
C CYS A 42 1.64 -7.13 5.85
N GLU A 43 0.86 -6.07 6.05
CA GLU A 43 -0.32 -5.82 5.23
C GLU A 43 0.05 -5.19 3.88
N VAL A 44 0.93 -4.19 3.86
CA VAL A 44 1.39 -3.57 2.61
C VAL A 44 2.12 -4.58 1.73
N ARG A 45 3.05 -5.38 2.28
CA ARG A 45 3.76 -6.41 1.52
C ARG A 45 2.82 -7.48 0.96
N ARG A 46 1.86 -7.93 1.76
CA ARG A 46 0.85 -8.92 1.34
C ARG A 46 0.02 -8.35 0.21
N TRP A 47 -0.49 -7.13 0.36
CA TRP A 47 -1.28 -6.45 -0.64
C TRP A 47 -0.48 -6.25 -1.93
N ALA A 48 0.74 -5.74 -1.84
CA ALA A 48 1.62 -5.48 -2.99
C ALA A 48 1.88 -6.76 -3.81
N ARG A 49 2.10 -7.90 -3.14
CA ARG A 49 2.22 -9.21 -3.81
C ARG A 49 0.95 -9.65 -4.53
N GLN A 50 -0.22 -9.38 -3.94
CA GLN A 50 -1.51 -9.69 -4.58
C GLN A 50 -1.79 -8.77 -5.77
N ALA A 51 -1.31 -7.53 -5.71
CA ALA A 51 -1.43 -6.53 -6.77
C ALA A 51 -0.39 -6.69 -7.90
N GLY A 52 0.68 -7.47 -7.69
CA GLY A 52 1.81 -7.56 -8.61
C GLY A 52 2.79 -6.38 -8.52
N GLU A 53 2.67 -5.53 -7.50
CA GLU A 53 3.53 -4.36 -7.25
C GLU A 53 4.81 -4.80 -6.50
N ALA A 54 5.74 -5.43 -7.23
CA ALA A 54 6.94 -6.03 -6.64
C ALA A 54 7.87 -5.02 -5.95
N GLU A 55 8.01 -3.82 -6.53
CA GLU A 55 8.84 -2.73 -5.97
C GLU A 55 8.28 -2.26 -4.62
N LEU A 56 6.96 -2.08 -4.53
CA LEU A 56 6.29 -1.70 -3.29
C LEU A 56 6.44 -2.79 -2.21
N ALA A 57 6.37 -4.07 -2.58
CA ALA A 57 6.60 -5.17 -1.66
C ALA A 57 8.04 -5.21 -1.11
N GLN A 58 9.01 -4.77 -1.93
CA GLN A 58 10.41 -4.66 -1.54
C GLN A 58 10.65 -3.43 -0.65
N HIS A 59 10.13 -2.27 -1.01
CA HIS A 59 10.23 -1.04 -0.22
C HIS A 59 9.63 -1.23 1.19
N SER A 60 8.48 -1.92 1.29
CA SER A 60 7.84 -2.23 2.58
C SER A 60 8.67 -3.20 3.45
N LEU A 61 9.41 -4.13 2.84
CA LEU A 61 10.36 -4.99 3.53
C LEU A 61 11.53 -4.15 4.08
N GLU A 62 12.16 -3.35 3.23
CA GLU A 62 13.31 -2.52 3.58
C GLU A 62 13.00 -1.54 4.71
N LEU A 63 11.81 -0.92 4.71
CA LEU A 63 11.39 0.01 5.76
C LEU A 63 11.47 -0.59 7.18
N VAL A 64 11.18 -1.89 7.31
CA VAL A 64 11.09 -2.58 8.60
C VAL A 64 12.31 -3.44 8.91
N THR A 65 12.97 -4.02 7.90
CA THR A 65 14.11 -4.93 8.11
C THR A 65 15.46 -4.28 7.89
N GLU A 66 15.56 -3.21 7.10
CA GLU A 66 16.82 -2.54 6.82
C GLU A 66 17.02 -1.32 7.73
N GLN A 67 17.92 -1.51 8.69
CA GLN A 67 18.41 -0.56 9.70
C GLN A 67 17.40 -0.21 10.81
N PRO A 68 17.82 -0.22 12.09
CA PRO A 68 17.02 0.38 13.14
C PRO A 68 16.92 1.88 12.84
N GLN A 69 15.72 2.35 12.49
CA GLN A 69 15.46 3.77 12.27
C GLN A 69 15.99 4.54 13.48
N THR A 70 16.94 5.45 13.26
CA THR A 70 17.72 6.05 14.34
C THR A 70 16.85 6.89 15.25
N THR A 71 15.71 7.36 14.72
CA THR A 71 14.72 8.13 15.47
C THR A 71 13.28 7.78 15.07
N ARG A 72 12.34 8.06 15.99
CA ARG A 72 10.90 8.03 15.71
C ARG A 72 10.52 8.90 14.51
N ALA A 73 11.13 10.09 14.39
CA ALA A 73 10.80 11.03 13.31
C ALA A 73 11.18 10.48 11.93
N GLU A 74 12.33 9.80 11.84
CA GLU A 74 12.78 9.16 10.62
C GLU A 74 11.86 8.01 10.20
N PHE A 75 11.46 7.16 11.15
CA PHE A 75 10.48 6.11 10.89
C PHE A 75 9.16 6.69 10.37
N LEU A 76 8.64 7.74 11.01
CA LEU A 76 7.39 8.37 10.59
C LEU A 76 7.50 8.98 9.19
N ARG A 77 8.63 9.58 8.83
CA ARG A 77 8.88 10.10 7.48
C ARG A 77 8.83 8.98 6.42
N ARG A 78 9.48 7.84 6.68
CA ARG A 78 9.47 6.71 5.74
C ARG A 78 8.07 6.08 5.61
N VAL A 79 7.31 6.06 6.71
CA VAL A 79 5.89 5.68 6.67
C VAL A 79 5.06 6.66 5.83
N ASP A 80 5.31 7.97 5.95
CA ASP A 80 4.62 8.98 5.16
C ASP A 80 4.93 8.80 3.65
N GLU A 81 6.18 8.51 3.30
CA GLU A 81 6.60 8.19 1.92
C GLU A 81 5.90 6.93 1.37
N LEU A 82 5.76 5.89 2.20
CA LEU A 82 5.04 4.67 1.85
C LEU A 82 3.54 4.94 1.64
N ILE A 83 2.92 5.78 2.48
CA ILE A 83 1.52 6.18 2.32
C ILE A 83 1.32 6.93 0.99
N ASP A 84 2.22 7.86 0.66
CA ASP A 84 2.17 8.59 -0.61
C ASP A 84 2.32 7.67 -1.82
N GLU A 85 3.18 6.65 -1.73
CA GLU A 85 3.33 5.63 -2.78
C GLU A 85 2.05 4.80 -2.97
N LEU A 86 1.46 4.32 -1.88
CA LEU A 86 0.18 3.59 -1.91
C LEU A 86 -0.95 4.45 -2.49
N GLN A 87 -0.98 5.75 -2.19
CA GLN A 87 -1.95 6.68 -2.78
C GLN A 87 -1.76 6.85 -4.29
N ARG A 88 -0.51 6.91 -4.77
CA ARG A 88 -0.23 6.93 -6.22
C ARG A 88 -0.71 5.65 -6.88
N VAL A 89 -0.45 4.49 -6.28
CA VAL A 89 -0.93 3.20 -6.79
C VAL A 89 -2.46 3.16 -6.84
N ARG A 90 -3.13 3.60 -5.78
CA ARG A 90 -4.59 3.73 -5.72
C ARG A 90 -5.13 4.61 -6.85
N ALA A 91 -4.49 5.76 -7.09
CA ALA A 91 -4.89 6.66 -8.16
C ALA A 91 -4.76 5.99 -9.54
N ARG A 92 -3.69 5.20 -9.77
CA ARG A 92 -3.53 4.41 -11.01
C ARG A 92 -4.63 3.35 -11.16
N LEU A 93 -5.01 2.66 -10.09
CA LEU A 93 -6.08 1.64 -10.12
C LEU A 93 -7.46 2.26 -10.42
N LEU A 94 -7.69 3.50 -9.97
CA LEU A 94 -8.92 4.25 -10.20
C LEU A 94 -9.01 4.87 -11.60
N GLN A 95 -7.91 4.93 -12.36
CA GLN A 95 -7.97 5.44 -13.73
C GLN A 95 -8.72 4.41 -14.61
N PRO A 96 -9.87 4.80 -15.20
CA PRO A 96 -10.56 3.91 -16.12
C PRO A 96 -9.61 3.59 -17.28
N HIS A 97 -9.50 2.31 -17.60
CA HIS A 97 -8.78 1.87 -18.79
C HIS A 97 -9.60 2.36 -19.99
N GLU A 98 -9.33 3.59 -20.45
CA GLU A 98 -9.81 4.04 -21.75
C GLU A 98 -9.26 3.05 -22.76
N SER A 99 -10.18 2.22 -23.25
CA SER A 99 -9.89 1.21 -24.26
C SER A 99 -9.44 1.96 -25.50
N SER A 100 -8.17 1.82 -25.89
CA SER A 100 -7.74 2.11 -27.26
C SER A 100 -8.46 1.12 -28.18
N GLY A 101 -9.67 1.51 -28.60
CA GLY A 101 -10.27 1.01 -29.82
C GLY A 101 -9.59 1.69 -31.00
N PHE A 102 -8.82 0.91 -31.75
CA PHE A 102 -8.52 1.16 -33.16
C PHE A 102 -9.14 0.02 -33.96
#